data_AF-A0A7S3KQK9-F1
#
_entry.id   AF-A0A7S3KQK9-F1
#
_cell.length_a   1.000
_cell.length_b   1.000
_cell.length_c   1.000
_cell.angle_alpha   90.00
_cell.angle_beta   90.00
_cell.angle_gamma   90.00
#
_symmetry.space_group_name_H-M   'P 1'
#
loop_
_entity.id
_entity.type
_entity.pdbx_description
1 polymer ?
#
loop_
_entity_poly.entity_id
_entity_poly.type
_entity_poly.pdbx_seq_one_letter_code
_entity_poly.pdbx_strand_id
1 'polypeptide(L)'
;MKMAVIFGVAQMSLGILMKAFNSLYFGRTVEFFFEFIPQIILLWVLFGFMNVLIIVKWLADWQGRTDRAPGIISVMINMFLSQGAVDEGVDPLLFNENTQQIISIVLLLIAFICVPIMLLVKPLWYRCKVGKNLTKSKGKKKKYNKLSEEDKEDSVQTIEQLDDGRSSTATLKK
;
A
#
# COMPACT_ATOMS: atom_id res chain seq x y z
N MET A 1 15.91 -4.78 26.46
CA MET A 1 14.98 -3.91 25.71
C MET A 1 15.54 -3.44 24.36
N LYS A 2 16.75 -2.87 24.28
CA LYS A 2 17.36 -2.38 23.02
C LYS A 2 17.44 -3.42 21.89
N MET A 3 17.86 -4.65 22.21
CA MET A 3 17.91 -5.75 21.24
C MET A 3 16.53 -6.11 20.67
N ALA A 4 15.48 -6.05 21.49
CA ALA A 4 14.12 -6.36 21.04
C ALA A 4 13.62 -5.36 20.00
N VAL A 5 14.02 -4.09 20.10
CA VAL A 5 13.71 -3.07 19.08
C VAL A 5 14.40 -3.42 17.76
N ILE A 6 15.69 -3.79 17.79
CA ILE A 6 16.44 -4.17 16.57
C ILE A 6 15.79 -5.38 15.90
N PHE A 7 15.47 -6.43 16.68
CA PHE A 7 14.80 -7.62 16.16
C PHE A 7 13.39 -7.34 15.65
N GLY A 8 12.62 -6.47 16.32
CA GLY A 8 11.28 -6.07 15.87
C GLY A 8 11.31 -5.37 14.52
N VAL A 9 12.28 -4.47 14.31
CA VAL A 9 12.43 -3.76 13.03
C VAL A 9 12.89 -4.70 11.91
N ALA A 10 13.77 -5.65 12.23
CA ALA A 10 14.16 -6.69 11.28
C ALA A 10 12.97 -7.58 10.87
N GLN A 11 12.14 -7.98 11.83
CA GLN A 11 10.94 -8.79 11.59
C GLN A 11 9.89 -8.03 10.77
N MET A 12 9.65 -6.75 11.04
CA MET A 12 8.77 -5.91 10.21
C MET A 12 9.31 -5.74 8.79
N SER A 13 10.62 -5.53 8.62
CA SER A 13 11.27 -5.43 7.32
C SER A 13 11.11 -6.71 6.49
N LEU A 14 11.24 -7.88 7.14
CA LEU A 14 10.99 -9.17 6.50
C LEU A 14 9.54 -9.30 6.04
N GLY A 15 8.56 -8.85 6.85
CA GLY A 15 7.15 -8.85 6.47
C GLY A 15 6.87 -8.00 5.23
N ILE A 16 7.52 -6.83 5.13
CA ILE A 16 7.41 -5.94 3.95
C ILE A 16 8.05 -6.58 2.72
N LEU A 17 9.20 -7.25 2.89
CA LEU A 17 9.87 -7.96 1.80
C LEU A 17 9.01 -9.13 1.29
N MET A 18 8.39 -9.91 2.19
CA MET A 18 7.43 -10.97 1.84
C MET A 18 6.24 -10.41 1.03
N LYS A 19 5.68 -9.27 1.45
CA LYS A 19 4.63 -8.58 0.69
C LYS A 19 5.12 -8.15 -0.71
N ALA A 20 6.36 -7.69 -0.80
CA ALA A 20 7.00 -7.30 -2.06
C ALA A 20 7.08 -8.50 -3.02
N PHE A 21 7.62 -9.64 -2.55
CA PHE A 21 7.68 -10.87 -3.32
C PHE A 21 6.30 -11.39 -3.74
N ASN A 22 5.30 -11.28 -2.86
CA ASN A 22 3.92 -11.65 -3.19
C ASN A 22 3.37 -10.80 -4.35
N SER A 23 3.56 -9.48 -4.32
CA SER A 23 3.10 -8.59 -5.39
C SER A 23 3.86 -8.78 -6.71
N LEU A 24 5.15 -9.16 -6.64
CA LEU A 24 5.97 -9.51 -7.79
C LEU A 24 5.46 -10.80 -8.45
N TYR A 25 5.13 -11.82 -7.64
CA TYR A 25 4.57 -13.09 -8.13
C TYR A 25 3.21 -12.90 -8.82
N PHE A 26 2.33 -12.06 -8.27
CA PHE A 26 1.01 -11.78 -8.85
C PHE A 26 1.03 -10.75 -10.00
N GLY A 27 2.21 -10.26 -10.42
CA GLY A 27 2.36 -9.34 -11.55
C GLY A 27 1.71 -7.97 -11.34
N ARG A 28 1.53 -7.54 -10.09
CA ARG A 28 0.90 -6.24 -9.75
C ARG A 28 1.96 -5.18 -9.50
N THR A 29 2.69 -4.84 -10.55
CA THR A 29 3.87 -3.97 -10.48
C THR A 29 3.55 -2.57 -9.94
N VAL A 30 2.34 -2.06 -10.17
CA VAL A 30 1.89 -0.76 -9.61
C VAL A 30 1.76 -0.83 -8.09
N GLU A 31 1.17 -1.89 -7.55
CA GLU A 31 1.06 -2.09 -6.10
C GLU A 31 2.45 -2.29 -5.47
N PHE A 32 3.36 -2.99 -6.17
CA PHE A 32 4.75 -3.09 -5.74
C PHE A 32 5.40 -1.71 -5.64
N PHE A 33 5.54 -0.95 -6.73
CA PHE A 33 6.27 0.32 -6.70
C PHE A 33 5.65 1.36 -5.74
N PHE A 34 4.32 1.49 -5.73
CA PHE A 34 3.65 2.53 -4.95
C PHE A 34 3.29 2.13 -3.51
N GLU A 35 3.37 0.85 -3.13
CA GLU A 35 3.13 0.41 -1.75
C GLU A 35 4.42 -0.06 -1.06
N PHE A 36 5.31 -0.77 -1.75
CA PHE A 36 6.55 -1.28 -1.15
C PHE A 36 7.57 -0.16 -0.88
N ILE A 37 7.83 0.71 -1.85
CA ILE A 37 8.83 1.79 -1.73
C ILE A 37 8.49 2.74 -0.58
N PRO A 38 7.28 3.34 -0.51
CA PRO A 38 6.96 4.21 0.61
C PRO A 38 6.95 3.47 1.95
N GLN A 39 6.49 2.21 1.99
CA GLN A 39 6.45 1.43 3.22
C GLN A 39 7.86 1.10 3.76
N ILE A 40 8.82 0.76 2.90
CA ILE A 40 10.19 0.49 3.32
C ILE A 40 10.91 1.77 3.73
N ILE A 41 10.73 2.87 2.99
CA ILE A 41 11.34 4.18 3.32
C ILE A 41 10.82 4.68 4.66
N LEU A 42 9.50 4.67 4.89
CA LEU A 42 8.91 5.13 6.15
C LEU A 42 9.42 4.31 7.34
N LEU A 43 9.51 2.99 7.19
CA LEU A 43 10.05 2.12 8.24
C LEU A 43 11.52 2.46 8.56
N TRP A 44 12.36 2.65 7.55
CA TRP A 44 13.76 3.01 7.74
C TRP A 44 13.96 4.42 8.30
N VAL A 45 13.10 5.37 7.92
CA VAL A 45 13.16 6.74 8.44
C VAL A 45 12.77 6.80 9.92
N LEU A 46 11.67 6.14 10.31
CA LEU A 46 11.21 6.15 11.71
C LEU A 46 12.10 5.26 12.60
N PHE A 47 12.18 3.97 12.24
CA PHE A 47 12.80 2.97 13.09
C PHE A 47 14.28 2.76 12.76
N GLY A 48 14.69 2.94 11.50
CA GLY A 48 16.10 2.84 11.12
C GLY A 48 16.95 3.93 11.78
N PHE A 49 16.46 5.18 11.83
CA PHE A 49 17.13 6.26 12.57
C PHE A 49 17.28 5.93 14.06
N MET A 50 16.24 5.36 14.69
CA MET A 50 16.32 4.88 16.07
C MET A 50 17.40 3.81 16.26
N ASN A 51 17.51 2.85 15.35
CA ASN A 51 18.53 1.80 15.41
C ASN A 51 19.94 2.38 15.28
N VAL A 52 20.13 3.35 14.39
CA VAL A 52 21.41 4.08 14.25
C VAL A 52 21.78 4.75 15.57
N LEU A 53 20.85 5.44 16.24
CA LEU A 53 21.11 6.04 17.55
C LEU A 53 21.49 5.01 18.62
N ILE A 54 20.89 3.82 18.61
CA ILE A 54 21.25 2.74 19.54
C ILE A 54 22.70 2.28 19.30
N ILE A 55 23.08 2.08 18.04
CA ILE A 55 24.42 1.64 17.65
C ILE A 55 25.45 2.72 17.99
N VAL A 56 25.18 3.98 17.67
CA VAL A 56 26.07 5.11 17.99
C VAL A 56 26.24 5.24 19.51
N LYS A 57 25.16 5.09 20.28
CA LYS A 57 25.24 5.10 21.76
C LYS A 57 26.07 3.92 22.31
N TRP A 58 26.13 2.79 21.62
CA TRP A 58 26.98 1.65 21.99
C TRP A 58 28.45 1.86 21.65
N LEU A 59 28.73 2.60 20.58
CA LEU A 59 30.10 2.88 20.10
C LEU A 59 30.73 4.10 20.77
N ALA A 60 29.92 5.02 21.31
CA ALA A 60 30.40 6.16 22.06
C ALA A 60 30.81 5.74 23.48
N ASP A 61 32.05 6.05 23.86
CA ASP A 61 32.52 5.87 25.23
C ASP A 61 32.08 7.06 26.09
N TRP A 62 31.29 6.78 27.13
CA TRP A 62 30.69 7.78 28.04
C TRP A 62 31.45 7.90 29.38
N GLN A 63 32.68 7.38 29.47
CA GLN A 63 33.49 7.51 30.68
C GLN A 63 33.59 8.97 31.16
N GLY A 64 32.99 9.26 32.32
CA GLY A 64 33.02 10.57 32.98
C GLY A 64 31.93 11.58 32.56
N ARG A 65 30.98 11.22 31.66
CA ARG A 65 29.86 12.09 31.22
C ARG A 65 28.49 11.43 31.32
N THR A 66 28.29 10.58 32.32
CA THR A 66 27.03 9.83 32.53
C THR A 66 25.80 10.74 32.67
N ASP A 67 25.96 11.95 33.21
CA ASP A 67 24.87 12.89 33.46
C ASP A 67 24.39 13.62 32.20
N ARG A 68 25.17 13.60 31.12
CA ARG A 68 24.86 14.27 29.85
C ARG A 68 24.37 13.33 28.76
N ALA A 69 24.08 12.07 29.09
CA ALA A 69 23.72 11.06 28.10
C ALA A 69 22.23 11.14 27.72
N PRO A 70 21.86 11.56 26.48
CA PRO A 70 20.46 11.68 26.09
C PRO A 70 19.73 10.34 26.12
N GLY A 71 18.48 10.35 26.58
CA GLY A 71 17.56 9.23 26.43
C GLY A 71 17.14 9.08 24.96
N ILE A 72 17.34 7.89 24.37
CA ILE A 72 17.04 7.62 22.96
C ILE A 72 15.57 7.95 22.62
N ILE A 73 14.66 7.62 23.52
CA ILE A 73 13.22 7.90 23.34
C ILE A 73 12.94 9.40 23.33
N SER A 74 13.60 10.18 24.19
CA SER A 74 13.45 11.65 24.21
C SER A 74 13.94 12.28 22.91
N VAL A 75 15.07 11.82 22.40
CA VAL A 75 15.59 12.28 21.09
C VAL A 75 14.62 11.93 19.95
N MET A 76 14.00 10.75 20.00
CA MET A 76 12.95 10.39 19.03
C MET A 76 11.72 11.29 19.12
N ILE A 77 11.26 11.61 20.32
CA ILE A 77 10.11 12.49 20.52
C ILE A 77 10.43 13.92 20.03
N ASN A 78 11.61 14.44 20.40
CA ASN A 78 12.06 15.78 20.01
C ASN A 78 12.32 15.91 18.50
N MET A 79 12.64 14.81 17.80
CA MET A 79 12.71 14.80 16.35
C MET A 79 11.36 15.13 15.69
N PHE A 80 10.24 14.62 16.22
CA PHE A 80 8.91 14.89 15.66
C PHE A 80 8.34 16.25 16.09
N LEU A 81 8.54 16.63 17.34
CA LEU A 81 7.94 17.84 17.92
C LEU A 81 8.77 19.10 17.64
N SER A 82 10.09 19.00 17.77
CA SER A 82 11.01 20.14 17.71
C SER A 82 11.99 20.06 16.54
N GLN A 83 11.68 19.21 15.54
CA GLN A 83 12.47 19.07 14.30
C GLN A 83 13.96 18.74 14.55
N GLY A 84 14.26 18.05 15.66
CA GLY A 84 15.63 17.66 16.01
C GLY A 84 16.43 18.74 16.73
N ALA A 85 15.78 19.75 17.32
CA ALA A 85 16.42 20.64 18.28
C ALA A 85 17.09 19.80 19.40
N VAL A 86 18.38 20.01 19.59
CA VAL A 86 19.16 19.40 20.67
C VAL A 86 18.96 20.27 21.91
N ASP A 87 18.55 19.64 23.02
CA ASP A 87 18.26 20.32 24.28
C ASP A 87 19.56 20.94 24.85
N GLU A 88 19.49 22.20 25.29
CA GLU A 88 20.63 22.95 25.84
C GLU A 88 21.09 22.30 27.16
N GLY A 89 22.08 21.40 27.09
CA GLY A 89 22.64 20.71 28.26
C GLY A 89 22.95 19.23 28.05
N VAL A 90 22.65 18.69 26.86
CA VAL A 90 22.85 17.27 26.53
C VAL A 90 23.81 17.14 25.35
N ASP A 91 24.87 16.34 25.50
CA ASP A 91 25.86 16.18 24.43
C ASP A 91 25.18 15.53 23.20
N PRO A 92 25.33 16.09 21.98
CA PRO A 92 24.70 15.56 20.78
C PRO A 92 25.20 14.14 20.51
N LEU A 93 24.26 13.21 20.36
CA LEU A 93 24.58 11.80 20.16
C LEU A 93 25.18 11.55 18.76
N LEU A 94 24.86 12.40 17.79
CA LEU A 94 25.42 12.40 16.44
C LEU A 94 26.34 13.60 16.26
N PHE A 95 27.65 13.34 16.11
CA PHE A 95 28.74 14.19 15.60
C PHE A 95 28.71 15.72 15.87
N ASN A 96 27.67 16.44 15.43
CA ASN A 96 27.45 17.87 15.62
C ASN A 96 25.95 18.19 15.76
N GLU A 97 25.60 19.20 16.56
CA GLU A 97 24.21 19.67 16.80
C GLU A 97 23.50 20.06 15.50
N ASN A 98 24.16 20.87 14.66
CA ASN A 98 23.62 21.33 13.38
C ASN A 98 23.36 20.17 12.41
N THR A 99 24.28 19.20 12.35
CA THR A 99 24.16 18.06 11.44
C THR A 99 23.05 17.12 11.87
N GLN A 100 22.90 16.88 13.17
CA GLN A 100 21.81 16.07 13.71
C GLN A 100 20.44 16.68 13.38
N GLN A 101 20.30 18.00 13.57
CA GLN A 101 19.05 18.70 13.27
C GLN A 101 18.70 18.65 11.77
N ILE A 102 19.67 18.88 10.88
CA ILE A 102 19.45 18.80 9.44
C ILE A 102 19.00 17.39 9.03
N ILE A 103 19.66 16.35 9.54
CA ILE A 103 19.30 14.95 9.26
C ILE A 103 17.86 14.69 9.72
N SER A 104 17.50 15.08 10.95
CA SER A 104 16.15 14.93 11.49
C SER A 104 15.09 15.63 10.64
N ILE A 105 15.33 16.87 10.19
CA ILE A 105 14.42 17.63 9.33
C ILE A 105 14.23 16.95 7.97
N VAL A 106 15.33 16.53 7.33
CA VAL A 106 15.28 15.85 6.03
C VAL A 106 14.51 14.53 6.14
N LEU A 107 14.79 13.73 7.18
CA LEU A 107 14.06 12.50 7.46
C LEU A 107 12.56 12.77 7.69
N LEU A 108 12.22 13.79 8.47
CA LEU A 108 10.84 14.18 8.74
C LEU A 108 10.09 14.59 7.46
N LEU A 109 10.72 15.38 6.59
CA LEU A 109 10.14 15.79 5.31
C LEU A 109 9.87 14.60 4.39
N ILE A 110 10.83 13.67 4.31
CA ILE A 110 10.66 12.42 3.54
C ILE A 110 9.51 11.59 4.14
N ALA A 111 9.41 11.47 5.45
CA ALA A 111 8.30 10.76 6.09
C ALA A 111 6.95 11.44 5.78
N PHE A 112 6.89 12.78 5.84
CA PHE A 112 5.67 13.53 5.61
C PHE A 112 5.15 13.39 4.17
N ILE A 113 6.03 13.41 3.17
CA ILE A 113 5.61 13.22 1.76
C ILE A 113 5.27 11.76 1.45
N CYS A 114 5.79 10.81 2.22
CA CYS A 114 5.57 9.38 2.03
C CYS A 114 4.15 8.93 2.42
N VAL A 115 3.58 9.53 3.48
CA VAL A 115 2.22 9.24 3.98
C VAL A 115 1.12 9.49 2.92
N PRO A 116 1.02 10.66 2.27
CA PRO A 116 -0.02 10.91 1.27
C PRO A 116 0.12 10.03 0.04
N ILE A 117 1.36 9.70 -0.37
CA ILE A 117 1.62 8.79 -1.50
C ILE A 117 0.98 7.43 -1.21
N MET A 118 1.27 6.83 -0.06
CA MET A 118 0.72 5.52 0.31
C MET A 118 -0.81 5.55 0.48
N LEU A 119 -1.36 6.66 1.00
CA LEU A 119 -2.79 6.81 1.25
C LEU A 119 -3.61 6.91 -0.04
N LEU A 120 -3.11 7.61 -1.07
CA LEU A 120 -3.84 7.85 -2.32
C LEU A 120 -3.84 6.66 -3.29
N VAL A 121 -2.86 5.76 -3.19
CA VAL A 121 -2.67 4.65 -4.14
C VAL A 121 -3.85 3.67 -4.12
N LYS A 122 -4.33 3.29 -2.93
CA LYS A 122 -5.46 2.35 -2.78
C LYS A 122 -6.81 2.90 -3.27
N PRO A 123 -7.25 4.12 -2.89
CA PRO A 123 -8.49 4.68 -3.42
C PRO A 123 -8.42 4.93 -4.92
N LEU A 124 -7.28 5.40 -5.46
CA LEU A 124 -7.11 5.60 -6.90
C LEU A 124 -7.20 4.28 -7.67
N TRP A 125 -6.55 3.22 -7.20
CA TRP A 125 -6.62 1.91 -7.85
C TRP A 125 -8.03 1.30 -7.78
N TYR A 126 -8.70 1.41 -6.63
CA TYR A 126 -10.07 0.92 -6.46
C TYR A 126 -11.05 1.66 -7.38
N ARG A 127 -10.97 3.00 -7.48
CA ARG A 127 -11.82 3.78 -8.39
C ARG A 127 -11.59 3.40 -9.87
N CYS A 128 -10.35 3.23 -10.29
CA CYS A 128 -10.00 2.80 -11.65
C CYS A 128 -10.48 1.38 -11.98
N LYS A 129 -10.43 0.46 -11.00
CA LYS A 129 -10.86 -0.93 -11.20
C LYS A 129 -12.38 -1.10 -11.15
N VAL A 130 -13.07 -0.34 -10.29
CA VAL A 130 -14.54 -0.32 -10.22
C VAL A 130 -15.14 0.21 -11.52
N GLY A 131 -14.56 1.25 -12.14
CA GLY A 131 -15.00 1.73 -13.46
C GLY A 131 -14.86 0.68 -14.57
N LYS A 132 -13.77 -0.10 -14.55
CA LYS A 132 -13.51 -1.19 -15.52
C LYS A 132 -14.35 -2.45 -15.27
N ASN A 133 -14.66 -2.76 -14.02
CA ASN A 133 -15.51 -3.89 -13.67
C ASN A 133 -17.01 -3.61 -13.93
N LEU A 134 -17.45 -2.35 -13.75
CA LEU A 134 -18.79 -1.90 -14.14
C LEU A 134 -18.99 -1.98 -15.66
N THR A 135 -17.99 -1.61 -16.46
CA THR A 135 -18.07 -1.69 -17.93
C THR A 135 -17.96 -3.13 -18.45
N LYS A 136 -17.08 -3.98 -17.88
CA LYS A 136 -17.04 -5.42 -18.19
C LYS A 136 -18.31 -6.16 -17.78
N SER A 137 -18.93 -5.80 -16.66
CA SER A 137 -20.20 -6.39 -16.21
C SER A 137 -21.36 -6.00 -17.12
N LYS A 138 -21.41 -4.74 -17.59
CA LYS A 138 -22.38 -4.28 -18.61
C LYS A 138 -22.24 -5.04 -19.94
N GLY A 139 -21.01 -5.27 -20.41
CA GLY A 139 -20.75 -6.03 -21.64
C GLY A 139 -21.17 -7.51 -21.56
N LYS A 140 -20.93 -8.17 -20.41
CA LYS A 140 -21.41 -9.54 -20.17
C LYS A 140 -22.94 -9.61 -20.10
N LYS A 141 -23.60 -8.72 -19.33
CA LYS A 141 -25.08 -8.70 -19.26
C LYS A 141 -25.74 -8.48 -20.61
N LYS A 142 -25.19 -7.58 -21.45
CA LYS A 142 -25.73 -7.32 -22.80
C LYS A 142 -25.62 -8.53 -23.72
N LYS A 143 -24.54 -9.33 -23.59
CA LYS A 143 -24.34 -10.55 -24.38
C LYS A 143 -25.29 -11.68 -23.96
N TYR A 144 -25.58 -11.83 -22.67
CA TYR A 144 -26.56 -12.82 -22.18
C TYR A 144 -28.00 -12.46 -22.57
N ASN A 145 -28.37 -11.18 -22.52
CA ASN A 145 -29.73 -10.75 -22.86
C ASN A 145 -30.01 -10.93 -24.36
N LYS A 146 -29.01 -10.66 -25.22
CA LYS A 146 -29.14 -10.83 -26.67
C LYS A 146 -29.29 -12.29 -27.10
N LEU A 147 -28.52 -13.19 -26.47
CA LEU A 147 -28.60 -14.63 -26.74
C LEU A 147 -29.97 -15.20 -26.33
N SER A 148 -30.53 -14.71 -25.21
CA SER A 148 -31.85 -15.13 -24.74
C SER A 148 -33.02 -14.52 -25.54
N GLU A 149 -32.79 -13.46 -26.31
CA GLU A 149 -33.78 -12.90 -27.25
C GLU A 149 -33.78 -13.68 -28.57
N GLU A 150 -32.59 -14.05 -29.10
CA GLU A 150 -32.45 -14.92 -30.29
C GLU A 150 -33.09 -16.31 -30.05
N ASP A 151 -32.84 -16.95 -28.92
CA ASP A 151 -33.44 -18.26 -28.60
C ASP A 151 -34.98 -18.22 -28.51
N LYS A 152 -35.55 -17.08 -28.10
CA LYS A 152 -37.00 -16.88 -28.02
C LYS A 152 -37.61 -16.62 -29.39
N GLU A 153 -36.94 -15.86 -30.25
CA GLU A 153 -37.40 -15.61 -31.62
C GLU A 153 -37.42 -16.90 -32.45
N ASP A 154 -36.39 -17.75 -32.35
CA ASP A 154 -36.34 -19.05 -33.04
C ASP A 154 -37.46 -20.00 -32.57
N SER A 155 -37.75 -19.99 -31.27
CA SER A 155 -38.83 -20.79 -30.68
C SER A 155 -40.22 -20.35 -31.15
N VAL A 156 -40.44 -19.04 -31.26
CA VAL A 156 -41.73 -18.46 -31.71
C VAL A 156 -41.93 -18.71 -33.20
N GLN A 157 -40.89 -18.53 -34.04
CA GLN A 157 -40.96 -18.84 -35.47
C GLN A 157 -41.28 -20.32 -35.74
N THR A 158 -40.71 -21.24 -34.93
CA THR A 158 -41.00 -22.68 -35.07
C THR A 158 -42.45 -23.02 -34.74
N ILE A 159 -43.05 -22.37 -33.74
CA ILE A 159 -44.47 -22.57 -33.40
C ILE A 159 -45.39 -21.97 -34.46
N GLU A 160 -45.06 -20.79 -35.01
CA GLU A 160 -45.85 -20.15 -36.06
C GLU A 160 -45.88 -21.00 -37.35
N GLN A 161 -44.75 -21.63 -37.71
CA GLN A 161 -44.70 -22.57 -38.85
C GLN A 161 -45.50 -23.86 -38.63
N LEU A 162 -45.65 -24.33 -37.39
CA LEU A 162 -46.46 -25.50 -37.05
C LEU A 162 -47.96 -25.20 -37.09
N ASP A 163 -48.37 -23.96 -36.78
CA ASP A 163 -49.77 -23.54 -36.84
C ASP A 163 -50.24 -23.35 -38.30
N ASP A 164 -49.42 -22.72 -39.15
CA ASP A 164 -49.71 -22.56 -40.58
C ASP A 164 -49.78 -23.91 -41.32
N GLY A 165 -48.90 -24.86 -40.98
CA GLY A 165 -48.95 -26.22 -41.51
C GLY A 165 -50.19 -27.02 -41.09
N ARG A 166 -50.75 -26.71 -39.91
CA ARG A 166 -51.97 -27.33 -39.38
C ARG A 166 -53.24 -26.76 -40.01
N SER A 167 -53.23 -25.46 -40.35
CA SER A 167 -54.33 -24.80 -41.05
C SER A 167 -54.48 -25.30 -42.50
N SER A 168 -53.37 -25.50 -43.21
CA SER A 168 -53.36 -25.97 -44.61
C SER A 168 -53.82 -27.43 -44.79
N THR A 169 -53.57 -28.29 -43.79
CA THR A 169 -54.03 -29.69 -43.80
C THR A 169 -55.50 -29.85 -43.43
N ALA A 170 -56.11 -28.89 -42.74
CA ALA A 170 -57.54 -28.90 -42.41
C ALA A 170 -58.43 -28.52 -43.61
N THR A 171 -57.93 -27.73 -44.56
CA THR A 171 -58.69 -27.27 -45.74
C THR A 171 -58.76 -28.27 -46.89
N LEU A 172 -57.87 -29.27 -46.95
CA LEU A 172 -57.84 -30.29 -48.01
C LEU A 172 -58.79 -31.48 -47.77
N LYS A 173 -59.57 -31.47 -46.68
CA LYS A 173 -60.49 -32.54 -46.30
C LYS A 173 -61.98 -32.14 -46.44
N LYS A 174 -62.30 -31.35 -47.45
CA LYS A 174 -63.69 -31.04 -47.85
C LYS A 174 -63.92 -31.43 -49.30
#